data_AF-A0A924YFL3-F1
#
_entry.id   AF-A0A924YFL3-F1
#
_cell.length_a   1.000
_cell.length_b   1.000
_cell.length_c   1.000
_cell.angle_alpha   90.00
_cell.angle_beta   90.00
_cell.angle_gamma   90.00
#
_symmetry.space_group_name_H-M   'P 1'
#
loop_
_entity.id
_entity.type
_entity.pdbx_description
1 polymer ?
#
loop_
_entity_poly.entity_id
_entity_poly.type
_entity_poly.pdbx_seq_one_letter_code
_entity_poly.pdbx_strand_id
1 'polypeptide(L)'
;MPQQREMTPEQYAAMEPDKVLRIMQIIAGALMAGVVSFGVIDTMIVLNRQQPPLPVTDPSVLVGLFFGSVCVVVRFVIGSIISKSGVARIADIARAGTSTGAKELLGRLLGVAQTRMIVEDAMLEGAAFCNLVMFIISGSMVSATFVVVLIVLMAMNFPTRLKLGRWLEDQQRNLDH
;
A
#
# COMPACT_ATOMS: atom_id res chain seq x y z
N MET A 1 5.42 37.45 11.06
CA MET A 1 5.16 36.24 10.27
C MET A 1 6.30 36.11 9.26
N PRO A 2 7.17 35.10 9.34
CA PRO A 2 8.16 34.87 8.30
C PRO A 2 7.43 34.54 7.00
N GLN A 3 7.74 35.26 5.92
CA GLN A 3 7.25 34.93 4.58
C GLN A 3 7.71 33.51 4.23
N GLN A 4 6.79 32.53 4.24
CA GLN A 4 7.04 31.21 3.69
C GLN A 4 7.28 31.38 2.19
N ARG A 5 8.54 31.22 1.77
CA ARG A 5 8.88 31.15 0.35
C ARG A 5 8.18 29.94 -0.25
N GLU A 6 7.25 30.19 -1.18
CA GLU A 6 6.80 29.17 -2.13
C GLU A 6 8.06 28.51 -2.73
N MET A 7 8.16 27.18 -2.62
CA MET A 7 9.28 26.46 -3.23
C MET A 7 9.23 26.67 -4.73
N THR A 8 10.34 27.15 -5.31
CA THR A 8 10.42 27.28 -6.77
C THR A 8 10.39 25.89 -7.41
N PRO A 9 9.87 25.74 -8.65
CA PRO A 9 9.90 24.48 -9.40
C PRO A 9 11.29 23.84 -9.46
N GLU A 10 12.35 24.65 -9.46
CA GLU A 10 13.75 24.20 -9.43
C GLU A 10 14.13 23.54 -8.10
N GLN A 11 13.64 24.06 -6.96
CA GLN A 11 13.84 23.45 -5.65
C GLN A 11 13.11 22.12 -5.52
N TYR A 12 11.92 21.99 -6.13
CA TYR A 12 11.21 20.71 -6.24
C TYR A 12 11.98 19.68 -7.08
N ALA A 13 12.52 20.10 -8.23
CA ALA A 13 13.34 19.24 -9.08
C ALA A 13 14.60 18.73 -8.35
N ALA A 14 15.18 19.52 -7.45
CA ALA A 14 16.39 19.17 -6.69
C ALA A 14 16.18 18.16 -5.53
N MET A 15 14.94 17.71 -5.28
CA MET A 15 14.63 16.78 -4.19
C MET A 15 14.57 15.30 -4.62
N GLU A 16 14.96 15.00 -5.85
CA GLU A 16 14.90 13.66 -6.45
C GLU A 16 13.60 12.87 -6.07
N PRO A 17 12.39 13.48 -6.11
CA PRO A 17 11.15 12.78 -5.76
C PRO A 17 10.94 11.54 -6.64
N ASP A 18 11.50 11.58 -7.86
CA ASP A 18 11.55 10.48 -8.80
C ASP A 18 12.28 9.24 -8.25
N LYS A 19 13.29 9.42 -7.39
CA LYS A 19 14.04 8.32 -6.77
C LYS A 19 13.19 7.60 -5.73
N VAL A 20 12.53 8.35 -4.85
CA VAL A 20 11.61 7.77 -3.84
C VAL A 20 10.45 7.08 -4.53
N LEU A 21 9.86 7.71 -5.56
CA LEU A 21 8.79 7.11 -6.35
C LEU A 21 9.24 5.80 -7.01
N ARG A 22 10.45 5.75 -7.58
CA ARG A 22 10.97 4.52 -8.19
C ARG A 22 11.13 3.41 -7.16
N ILE A 23 11.62 3.72 -5.96
CA ILE A 23 11.70 2.75 -4.85
C ILE A 23 10.30 2.25 -4.47
N MET A 24 9.34 3.16 -4.33
CA MET A 24 7.94 2.82 -4.07
C MET A 24 7.37 1.86 -5.12
N GLN A 25 7.62 2.12 -6.41
CA GLN A 25 7.17 1.28 -7.53
C GLN A 25 7.83 -0.10 -7.52
N ILE A 26 9.13 -0.17 -7.20
CA ILE A 26 9.85 -1.45 -7.08
C ILE A 26 9.26 -2.29 -5.95
N ILE A 27 9.00 -1.69 -4.79
CA ILE A 27 8.41 -2.41 -3.66
C ILE A 27 7.01 -2.91 -4.02
N ALA A 28 6.12 -2.04 -4.51
CA ALA A 28 4.76 -2.44 -4.91
C ALA A 28 4.78 -3.55 -5.97
N GLY A 29 5.67 -3.43 -6.97
CA GLY A 29 5.88 -4.45 -7.99
C GLY A 29 6.36 -5.79 -7.42
N ALA A 30 7.29 -5.76 -6.46
CA ALA A 30 7.82 -6.96 -5.81
C ALA A 30 6.74 -7.69 -4.97
N LEU A 31 5.92 -6.95 -4.21
CA LEU A 31 4.82 -7.53 -3.43
C LEU A 31 3.79 -8.22 -4.35
N MET A 32 3.39 -7.56 -5.44
CA MET A 32 2.49 -8.17 -6.43
C MET A 32 3.10 -9.39 -7.11
N ALA A 33 4.37 -9.31 -7.51
CA ALA A 33 5.07 -10.44 -8.13
C ALA A 33 5.17 -11.66 -7.19
N GLY A 34 5.36 -11.43 -5.89
CA GLY A 34 5.32 -12.47 -4.87
C GLY A 34 3.99 -13.24 -4.88
N VAL A 35 2.87 -12.52 -4.80
CA VAL A 35 1.52 -13.12 -4.84
C VAL A 35 1.28 -13.87 -6.15
N VAL A 36 1.65 -13.28 -7.30
CA VAL A 36 1.47 -13.91 -8.61
C VAL A 36 2.28 -15.20 -8.74
N SER A 37 3.56 -15.17 -8.37
CA SER A 37 4.43 -16.34 -8.46
C SER A 37 3.97 -17.49 -7.58
N PHE A 38 3.52 -17.19 -6.35
CA PHE A 38 2.92 -18.18 -5.46
C PHE A 38 1.60 -18.72 -6.02
N GLY A 39 0.75 -17.86 -6.58
CA GLY A 39 -0.50 -18.28 -7.20
C GLY A 39 -0.32 -19.22 -8.39
N VAL A 40 0.76 -19.08 -9.16
CA VAL A 40 1.12 -20.05 -10.22
C VAL A 40 1.42 -21.42 -9.63
N ILE A 41 2.23 -21.48 -8.57
CA ILE A 41 2.58 -22.73 -7.88
C ILE A 41 1.33 -23.40 -7.33
N ASP A 42 0.48 -22.63 -6.63
CA ASP A 42 -0.76 -23.15 -6.04
C ASP A 42 -1.72 -23.69 -7.09
N THR A 43 -1.84 -23.00 -8.23
CA THR A 43 -2.64 -23.48 -9.36
C THR A 43 -2.12 -24.81 -9.88
N MET A 44 -0.81 -24.97 -10.03
CA MET A 44 -0.23 -26.26 -10.44
C MET A 44 -0.49 -27.36 -9.40
N ILE A 45 -0.41 -27.05 -8.11
CA ILE A 45 -0.72 -28.01 -7.03
C ILE A 45 -2.18 -28.44 -7.11
N VAL A 46 -3.12 -27.49 -7.19
CA VAL A 46 -4.56 -27.77 -7.20
C VAL A 46 -4.97 -28.53 -8.46
N LEU A 47 -4.46 -28.19 -9.64
CA LEU A 47 -4.79 -28.87 -10.90
C LEU A 47 -4.28 -30.33 -10.95
N ASN A 48 -3.22 -30.66 -10.20
CA ASN A 48 -2.69 -32.02 -10.12
C ASN A 48 -3.39 -32.89 -9.05
N ARG A 49 -4.29 -32.31 -8.25
CA ARG A 49 -5.04 -33.07 -7.24
C ARG A 49 -6.22 -33.80 -7.88
N GLN A 50 -6.44 -35.05 -7.47
CA GLN A 50 -7.59 -35.86 -7.89
C GLN A 50 -8.84 -35.62 -7.01
N GLN A 51 -8.75 -34.74 -6.00
CA GLN A 51 -9.85 -34.46 -5.09
C GLN A 51 -10.78 -33.41 -5.71
N PRO A 52 -12.12 -33.59 -5.59
CA PRO A 52 -13.05 -32.57 -6.03
C PRO A 52 -12.93 -31.30 -5.16
N PRO A 53 -13.22 -30.10 -5.71
CA PRO A 53 -13.20 -28.87 -4.95
C PRO A 53 -14.28 -28.90 -3.85
N LEU A 54 -13.93 -28.35 -2.68
CA LEU A 54 -14.84 -28.18 -1.57
C LEU A 54 -15.91 -27.11 -1.90
N PRO A 55 -17.12 -27.23 -1.32
CA PRO A 55 -18.17 -26.23 -1.52
C PRO A 55 -17.76 -24.87 -0.95
N VAL A 56 -18.35 -23.79 -1.47
CA VAL A 56 -18.11 -22.41 -1.01
C VAL A 56 -18.50 -22.20 0.46
N THR A 57 -19.40 -23.04 0.98
CA THR A 57 -19.81 -23.04 2.37
C THR A 57 -18.80 -23.72 3.30
N ASP A 58 -17.73 -24.28 2.77
CA ASP A 58 -16.67 -24.89 3.59
C ASP A 58 -15.99 -23.82 4.47
N PRO A 59 -15.76 -24.11 5.77
CA PRO A 59 -15.15 -23.15 6.69
C PRO A 59 -13.82 -22.57 6.20
N SER A 60 -12.99 -23.33 5.48
CA SER A 60 -11.70 -22.84 4.97
C SER A 60 -11.88 -21.71 3.95
N VAL A 61 -12.82 -21.87 3.02
CA VAL A 61 -13.17 -20.84 2.02
C VAL A 61 -13.70 -19.59 2.72
N LEU A 62 -14.63 -19.77 3.68
CA LEU A 62 -15.22 -18.67 4.42
C LEU A 62 -14.19 -17.88 5.24
N VAL A 63 -13.22 -18.56 5.87
CA VAL A 63 -12.14 -17.92 6.61
C VAL A 63 -11.28 -17.05 5.69
N GLY A 64 -10.89 -17.56 4.51
CA GLY A 64 -10.11 -16.79 3.53
C GLY A 64 -10.83 -15.53 3.06
N LEU A 65 -12.11 -15.66 2.72
CA LEU A 65 -12.95 -14.54 2.29
C LEU A 65 -13.16 -13.52 3.41
N PHE A 66 -13.44 -13.98 4.63
CA PHE A 66 -13.62 -13.12 5.79
C PHE A 66 -12.35 -12.35 6.10
N PHE A 67 -11.23 -13.05 6.25
CA PHE A 67 -9.93 -12.43 6.56
C PHE A 67 -9.55 -11.40 5.49
N GLY A 68 -9.66 -11.77 4.21
CA GLY A 68 -9.33 -10.86 3.12
C GLY A 68 -10.24 -9.62 3.08
N SER A 69 -11.54 -9.80 3.32
CA SER A 69 -12.49 -8.67 3.42
C SER A 69 -12.16 -7.73 4.58
N VAL A 70 -11.81 -8.29 5.74
CA VAL A 70 -11.38 -7.50 6.91
C VAL A 70 -10.10 -6.73 6.59
N CYS A 71 -9.09 -7.35 5.98
CA CYS A 71 -7.86 -6.67 5.57
C CYS A 71 -8.13 -5.52 4.58
N VAL A 72 -9.03 -5.70 3.62
CA VAL A 72 -9.43 -4.65 2.68
C VAL A 72 -10.05 -3.44 3.39
N VAL A 73 -10.82 -3.64 4.47
CA VAL A 73 -11.38 -2.55 5.27
C VAL A 73 -10.32 -1.91 6.16
N VAL A 74 -9.55 -2.72 6.89
CA VAL A 74 -8.56 -2.26 7.86
C VAL A 74 -7.45 -1.45 7.21
N ARG A 75 -7.06 -1.74 5.95
CA ARG A 75 -6.04 -0.96 5.24
C ARG A 75 -6.34 0.54 5.20
N PHE A 76 -7.61 0.92 5.05
CA PHE A 76 -8.02 2.33 5.02
C PHE A 76 -7.86 3.01 6.39
N VAL A 77 -8.13 2.27 7.46
CA VAL A 77 -7.97 2.75 8.85
C VAL A 77 -6.49 2.97 9.15
N ILE A 78 -5.65 1.96 8.86
CA ILE A 78 -4.21 2.03 9.12
C ILE A 78 -3.55 3.12 8.28
N GLY A 79 -3.89 3.24 6.99
CA GLY A 79 -3.38 4.29 6.13
C GLY A 79 -3.70 5.71 6.63
N SER A 80 -4.90 5.90 7.18
CA SER A 80 -5.33 7.15 7.81
C SER A 80 -4.54 7.45 9.09
N ILE A 81 -4.35 6.45 9.96
CA ILE A 81 -3.57 6.60 11.20
C ILE A 81 -2.11 6.96 10.88
N ILE A 82 -1.47 6.26 9.95
CA ILE A 82 -0.08 6.52 9.55
C ILE A 82 0.07 7.93 9.00
N SER A 83 -0.84 8.36 8.12
CA SER A 83 -0.80 9.72 7.55
C SER A 83 -0.94 10.78 8.65
N LYS A 84 -1.97 10.67 9.50
CA LYS A 84 -2.24 11.65 10.55
C LYS A 84 -1.11 11.74 11.56
N SER A 85 -0.63 10.59 12.05
CA SER A 85 0.49 10.50 12.98
C SER A 85 1.79 11.07 12.40
N GLY A 86 2.12 10.67 11.17
CA GLY A 86 3.32 11.12 10.49
C GLY A 86 3.33 12.63 10.24
N VAL A 87 2.20 13.18 9.77
CA VAL A 87 2.05 14.61 9.47
C VAL A 87 2.03 15.45 10.74
N ALA A 88 1.31 15.02 11.79
CA ALA A 88 1.31 15.71 13.08
C ALA A 88 2.73 15.83 13.65
N ARG A 89 3.52 14.76 13.60
CA ARG A 89 4.92 14.79 14.03
C ARG A 89 5.78 15.75 13.21
N ILE A 90 5.52 15.88 11.91
CA ILE A 90 6.24 16.84 11.04
C ILE A 90 5.83 18.27 11.36
N ALA A 91 4.54 18.52 11.63
CA ALA A 91 4.04 19.82 12.06
C ALA A 91 4.69 20.28 13.38
N ASP A 92 4.83 19.38 14.35
CA ASP A 92 5.49 19.68 15.63
C ASP A 92 6.96 20.07 15.44
N ILE A 93 7.69 19.36 14.56
CA ILE A 93 9.10 19.66 14.23
C ILE A 93 9.22 21.04 13.57
N ALA A 94 8.29 21.37 12.66
CA ALA A 94 8.24 22.67 11.99
C ALA A 94 7.95 23.81 12.98
N ARG A 95 6.98 23.62 13.89
CA ARG A 95 6.63 24.60 14.94
C ARG A 95 7.75 24.81 15.96
N ALA A 96 8.48 23.76 16.29
CA ALA A 96 9.64 23.83 17.17
C ALA A 96 10.85 24.56 16.53
N GLY A 97 10.80 24.90 15.24
CA GLY A 97 11.91 25.52 14.51
C GLY A 97 13.15 24.62 14.40
N THR A 98 12.96 23.30 14.58
CA THR A 98 14.04 22.31 14.57
C THR A 98 14.35 21.78 13.18
N SER A 99 13.47 22.01 12.20
CA SER A 99 13.72 21.64 10.81
C SER A 99 14.73 22.56 10.15
N THR A 100 15.69 21.98 9.43
CA THR A 100 16.75 22.70 8.70
C THR A 100 16.28 23.35 7.40
N GLY A 101 15.01 23.15 7.00
CA GLY A 101 14.40 23.84 5.88
C GLY A 101 13.29 23.05 5.19
N ALA A 102 12.70 23.67 4.17
CA ALA A 102 11.57 23.12 3.42
C ALA A 102 11.89 21.78 2.73
N LYS A 103 13.16 21.58 2.31
CA LYS A 103 13.65 20.33 1.73
C LYS A 103 13.58 19.15 2.70
N GLU A 104 13.92 19.37 3.97
CA GLU A 104 13.88 18.32 4.99
C GLU A 104 12.42 17.91 5.29
N LEU A 105 11.52 18.88 5.39
CA LEU A 105 10.09 18.64 5.61
C LEU A 105 9.47 17.82 4.48
N LEU A 106 9.79 18.13 3.22
CA LEU A 106 9.31 17.34 2.09
C LEU A 106 9.86 15.90 2.13
N GLY A 107 11.16 15.73 2.43
CA GLY A 107 11.76 14.41 2.58
C GLY A 107 11.06 13.56 3.65
N ARG A 108 10.67 14.17 4.77
CA ARG A 108 9.89 13.51 5.83
C ARG A 108 8.48 13.14 5.37
N LEU A 109 7.79 14.04 4.65
CA LEU A 109 6.47 13.76 4.08
C LEU A 109 6.51 12.60 3.08
N LEU A 110 7.52 12.57 2.20
CA LEU A 110 7.77 11.46 1.28
C LEU A 110 7.97 10.13 2.03
N GLY A 111 8.70 10.14 3.15
CA GLY A 111 8.86 8.97 4.02
C GLY A 111 7.54 8.47 4.62
N VAL A 112 6.63 9.39 5.01
CA VAL A 112 5.28 9.04 5.48
C VAL A 112 4.46 8.42 4.36
N ALA A 113 4.48 9.00 3.15
CA ALA A 113 3.78 8.45 1.98
C ALA A 113 4.27 7.03 1.62
N GLN A 114 5.58 6.83 1.62
CA GLN A 114 6.19 5.54 1.35
C GLN A 114 5.78 4.50 2.40
N THR A 115 5.91 4.83 3.69
CA THR A 115 5.56 3.92 4.79
C THR A 115 4.09 3.52 4.72
N ARG A 116 3.19 4.49 4.49
CA ARG A 116 1.77 4.24 4.32
C ARG A 116 1.49 3.26 3.18
N MET A 117 2.06 3.49 2.01
CA MET A 117 1.83 2.63 0.84
C MET A 117 2.32 1.21 1.10
N ILE A 118 3.52 1.05 1.67
CA ILE A 118 4.08 -0.27 2.01
C ILE A 118 3.13 -1.03 2.95
N VAL A 119 2.63 -0.37 3.99
CA VAL A 119 1.73 -1.01 4.96
C VAL A 119 0.37 -1.35 4.33
N GLU A 120 -0.21 -0.43 3.53
CA GLU A 120 -1.47 -0.68 2.82
C GLU A 120 -1.37 -1.87 1.85
N ASP A 121 -0.28 -1.97 1.08
CA ASP A 121 -0.07 -3.07 0.13
C ASP A 121 0.28 -4.38 0.83
N ALA A 122 1.06 -4.35 1.93
CA ALA A 122 1.36 -5.54 2.73
C ALA A 122 0.10 -6.19 3.34
N MET A 123 -0.91 -5.39 3.70
CA MET A 123 -2.20 -5.92 4.15
C MET A 123 -2.94 -6.69 3.05
N LEU A 124 -2.92 -6.17 1.83
CA LEU A 124 -3.55 -6.83 0.67
C LEU A 124 -2.78 -8.08 0.27
N GLU A 125 -1.46 -8.02 0.29
CA GLU A 125 -0.57 -9.15 0.05
C GLU A 125 -0.84 -10.29 1.05
N GLY A 126 -0.88 -9.99 2.35
CA GLY A 126 -1.19 -11.00 3.38
C GLY A 126 -2.57 -11.62 3.20
N ALA A 127 -3.58 -10.83 2.82
CA ALA A 127 -4.91 -11.32 2.46
C ALA A 127 -4.90 -12.23 1.22
N ALA A 128 -4.10 -11.88 0.21
CA ALA A 128 -3.96 -12.66 -1.01
C ALA A 128 -3.27 -13.99 -0.74
N PHE A 129 -2.16 -14.01 0.00
CA PHE A 129 -1.50 -15.25 0.42
C PHE A 129 -2.41 -16.14 1.27
N CYS A 130 -3.19 -15.57 2.18
CA CYS A 130 -4.17 -16.34 2.95
C CYS A 130 -5.19 -17.02 2.03
N ASN A 131 -5.72 -16.31 1.03
CA ASN A 131 -6.66 -16.89 0.07
C ASN A 131 -6.02 -17.91 -0.87
N LEU A 132 -4.74 -17.73 -1.22
CA LEU A 132 -3.96 -18.72 -1.96
C LEU A 132 -3.80 -20.02 -1.16
N VAL A 133 -3.45 -19.93 0.14
CA VAL A 133 -3.44 -21.10 1.03
C VAL A 133 -4.82 -21.76 1.13
N MET A 134 -5.90 -20.99 1.25
CA MET A 134 -7.25 -21.53 1.25
C MET A 134 -7.63 -22.17 -0.10
N PHE A 135 -7.12 -21.65 -1.22
CA PHE A 135 -7.28 -22.25 -2.53
C PHE A 135 -6.58 -23.61 -2.61
N ILE A 136 -5.36 -23.75 -2.08
CA ILE A 136 -4.69 -25.05 -2.00
C ILE A 136 -5.54 -26.03 -1.19
N ILE A 137 -6.00 -25.64 -0.01
CA ILE A 137 -6.74 -26.51 0.91
C ILE A 137 -8.07 -26.96 0.31
N SER A 138 -8.86 -26.01 -0.19
CA SER A 138 -10.24 -26.24 -0.63
C SER A 138 -10.37 -26.63 -2.10
N GLY A 139 -9.40 -26.29 -2.95
CA GLY A 139 -9.53 -26.34 -4.41
C GLY A 139 -10.57 -25.37 -4.99
N SER A 140 -11.17 -24.50 -4.17
CA SER A 140 -12.28 -23.64 -4.58
C SER A 140 -11.81 -22.46 -5.44
N MET A 141 -12.33 -22.35 -6.66
CA MET A 141 -12.04 -21.26 -7.58
C MET A 141 -12.46 -19.88 -7.06
N VAL A 142 -13.34 -19.84 -6.06
CA VAL A 142 -13.76 -18.58 -5.40
C VAL A 142 -12.57 -17.94 -4.68
N SER A 143 -11.73 -18.72 -3.99
CA SER A 143 -10.54 -18.20 -3.31
C SER A 143 -9.51 -17.66 -4.33
N ALA A 144 -9.28 -18.37 -5.43
CA ALA A 144 -8.42 -17.88 -6.51
C ALA A 144 -8.96 -16.61 -7.17
N THR A 145 -10.27 -16.52 -7.40
CA THR A 145 -10.92 -15.31 -7.92
C THR A 145 -10.74 -14.13 -6.98
N PHE A 146 -10.86 -14.36 -5.67
CA PHE A 146 -10.66 -13.30 -4.68
C PHE A 146 -9.22 -12.77 -4.67
N VAL A 147 -8.22 -13.64 -4.88
CA VAL A 147 -6.81 -13.24 -5.05
C VAL A 147 -6.64 -12.31 -6.25
N VAL A 148 -7.29 -12.60 -7.38
CA VAL A 148 -7.26 -11.72 -8.56
C VAL A 148 -7.84 -10.33 -8.22
N VAL A 149 -8.95 -10.28 -7.49
CA VAL A 149 -9.52 -9.00 -7.02
C VAL A 149 -8.53 -8.24 -6.14
N LEU A 150 -7.85 -8.91 -5.22
CA LEU A 150 -6.84 -8.29 -4.35
C LEU A 150 -5.64 -7.76 -5.14
N ILE A 151 -5.14 -8.49 -6.14
CA ILE A 151 -4.08 -8.04 -7.05
C ILE A 151 -4.53 -6.79 -7.82
N VAL A 152 -5.76 -6.77 -8.33
CA VAL A 152 -6.30 -5.58 -9.01
C VAL A 152 -6.36 -4.39 -8.04
N LEU A 153 -6.74 -4.60 -6.77
CA LEU A 153 -6.72 -3.54 -5.76
C LEU A 153 -5.30 -3.03 -5.47
N MET A 154 -4.29 -3.91 -5.43
CA MET A 154 -2.88 -3.50 -5.32
C MET A 154 -2.45 -2.68 -6.54
N ALA A 155 -2.80 -3.12 -7.75
CA ALA A 155 -2.52 -2.39 -8.99
C ALA A 155 -3.22 -1.02 -9.02
N MET A 156 -4.45 -0.93 -8.51
CA MET A 156 -5.16 0.33 -8.34
C MET A 156 -4.49 1.26 -7.33
N ASN A 157 -3.74 0.72 -6.37
CA ASN A 157 -2.94 1.48 -5.41
C ASN A 157 -1.54 1.84 -5.91
N PHE A 158 -1.14 1.33 -7.08
CA PHE A 158 0.22 1.49 -7.59
C PHE A 158 0.68 2.96 -7.57
N PRO A 159 1.90 3.22 -7.06
CA PRO A 159 2.39 4.58 -6.85
C PRO A 159 2.73 5.24 -8.19
N THR A 160 2.06 6.35 -8.47
CA THR A 160 2.27 7.18 -9.67
C THR A 160 2.66 8.59 -9.26
N ARG A 161 3.37 9.30 -10.15
CA ARG A 161 3.76 10.71 -9.94
C ARG A 161 2.55 11.57 -9.55
N LEU A 162 1.43 11.39 -10.25
CA LEU A 162 0.20 12.15 -10.04
C LEU A 162 -0.41 11.92 -8.65
N LYS A 163 -0.51 10.67 -8.20
CA LYS A 163 -1.06 10.36 -6.87
C LYS A 163 -0.18 10.90 -5.75
N LEU A 164 1.15 10.72 -5.88
CA LEU A 164 2.10 11.20 -4.88
C LEU A 164 2.09 12.73 -4.81
N GLY A 165 2.10 13.42 -5.96
CA GLY A 165 2.02 14.88 -6.04
C GLY A 165 0.76 15.43 -5.37
N ARG A 166 -0.42 14.89 -5.71
CA ARG A 166 -1.69 15.30 -5.08
C ARG A 166 -1.67 15.09 -3.57
N TRP A 167 -1.19 13.93 -3.11
CA TRP A 167 -1.12 13.66 -1.68
C TRP A 167 -0.18 14.64 -0.96
N LEU A 168 0.96 14.98 -1.55
CA LEU A 168 1.91 15.95 -1.00
C LEU A 168 1.31 17.35 -0.93
N GLU A 169 0.64 17.80 -2.00
CA GLU A 169 -0.07 19.09 -2.04
C GLU A 169 -1.14 19.15 -0.94
N ASP A 170 -1.93 18.09 -0.76
CA ASP A 170 -2.94 18.01 0.30
C ASP A 170 -2.30 18.10 1.70
N GLN A 171 -1.15 17.44 1.92
CA GLN A 171 -0.46 17.51 3.21
C GLN A 171 0.19 18.88 3.46
N GLN A 172 0.73 19.52 2.43
CA GLN A 172 1.30 20.87 2.56
C GLN A 172 0.22 21.87 2.96
N ARG A 173 -0.96 21.84 2.32
CA ARG A 173 -2.11 22.68 2.72
C ARG A 173 -2.52 22.46 4.17
N ASN A 174 -2.48 21.22 4.65
CA ASN A 174 -2.80 20.91 6.05
C ASN A 174 -1.75 21.42 7.06
N LEU A 175 -0.52 21.70 6.63
CA LEU A 175 0.55 22.24 7.49
C LEU A 175 0.50 23.77 7.60
N ASP A 176 -0.11 24.45 6.65
CA ASP A 176 -0.25 25.91 6.65
C ASP A 176 -1.41 26.41 7.54
N HIS A 177 -2.25 25.50 8.04
CA HIS A 177 -3.36 25.75 8.96
C HIS A 177 -3.02 25.37 10.41
#